data_AF-A0A950EDA5-F1
#
_entry.id   AF-A0A950EDA5-F1
#
_cell.length_a   1.000
_cell.length_b   1.000
_cell.length_c   1.000
_cell.angle_alpha   90.00
_cell.angle_beta   90.00
_cell.angle_gamma   90.00
#
_symmetry.space_group_name_H-M   'P 1'
#
loop_
_entity.id
_entity.type
_entity.pdbx_description
1 polymer ?
#
loop_
_entity_poly.entity_id
_entity_poly.type
_entity_poly.pdbx_seq_one_letter_code
_entity_poly.pdbx_strand_id
1 'polypeptide(L)'
;MTVHTMPVLLGVLATLAVAYRYYSAFLAARVAALDDSRATPAHTLYDGQNYYPTNRWVLFGHHFAAISGAGPLIGPVLAIQFGYLPGLIWLIAGVCLAGAVQDMMVLAASVRRDGQSLAGIARAEIGTVAGAATTLAILYIIIITLAGLGIVVVKALGGEEVPMKPGSVLVYPPRASFEKVITPNKPVVYAVPPGSRYQYGDTPDQSMTVHEPFQLVVPPGEDLRGNPKGEGWILPKDANRLVPGSSWGTFTIACTIPIALFVGWYMYRFRKGRVVEASLIGAAAVLAATFAGVLVP
;
A
#
# COMPACT_ATOMS: atom_id res chain seq x y z
N MET A 1 -16.76 24.95 -2.27
CA MET A 1 -15.37 25.45 -2.31
C MET A 1 -14.48 24.35 -2.87
N THR A 2 -13.90 24.55 -4.06
CA THR A 2 -12.89 23.64 -4.60
C THR A 2 -11.56 23.95 -3.93
N VAL A 3 -11.07 23.05 -3.08
CA VAL A 3 -9.74 23.17 -2.49
C VAL A 3 -8.75 22.61 -3.49
N HIS A 4 -7.79 23.45 -3.92
CA HIS A 4 -6.70 22.97 -4.77
C HIS A 4 -5.74 22.09 -3.97
N THR A 5 -5.28 20.99 -4.57
CA THR A 5 -4.39 20.01 -3.92
C THR A 5 -3.04 20.60 -3.56
N MET A 6 -2.51 21.54 -4.35
CA MET A 6 -1.18 22.12 -4.15
C MET A 6 -1.02 22.86 -2.81
N PRO A 7 -1.91 23.79 -2.41
CA PRO A 7 -1.86 24.39 -1.07
C PRO A 7 -1.89 23.38 0.07
N VAL A 8 -2.70 22.33 -0.05
CA VAL A 8 -2.79 21.28 0.98
C VAL A 8 -1.47 20.53 1.11
N LEU A 9 -0.88 20.14 -0.02
CA LEU A 9 0.42 19.48 -0.05
C LEU A 9 1.52 20.36 0.55
N LEU A 10 1.58 21.63 0.18
CA LEU A 10 2.55 22.58 0.74
C LEU A 10 2.35 22.76 2.24
N GLY A 11 1.10 22.81 2.71
CA GLY A 11 0.78 22.85 4.13
C GLY A 11 1.29 21.62 4.88
N VAL A 12 1.05 20.42 4.34
CA VAL A 12 1.56 19.15 4.89
C VAL A 12 3.08 19.18 4.97
N LEU A 13 3.77 19.51 3.87
CA LEU A 13 5.23 19.56 3.82
C LEU A 13 5.80 20.59 4.80
N ALA A 14 5.16 21.75 4.94
CA ALA A 14 5.55 22.76 5.91
C ALA A 14 5.39 22.25 7.36
N THR A 15 4.27 21.60 7.68
CA THR A 15 4.06 21.01 9.02
C THR A 15 5.10 19.92 9.33
N LEU A 16 5.37 19.04 8.36
CA LEU A 16 6.41 18.00 8.51
C LEU A 16 7.80 18.62 8.68
N ALA A 17 8.13 19.67 7.94
CA ALA A 17 9.41 20.38 8.06
C ALA A 17 9.56 21.06 9.43
N VAL A 18 8.50 21.68 9.95
CA VAL A 18 8.49 22.30 11.30
C VAL A 18 8.63 21.22 12.38
N ALA A 19 7.86 20.13 12.29
CA ALA A 19 7.97 19.01 13.23
C ALA A 19 9.38 18.39 13.21
N TYR A 20 9.94 18.16 12.02
CA TYR A 20 11.30 17.70 11.86
C TYR A 20 12.31 18.67 12.47
N ARG A 21 12.19 19.99 12.22
CA ARG A 21 13.18 20.96 12.69
C ARG A 21 13.19 21.16 14.20
N TYR A 22 12.01 21.22 14.82
CA TYR A 22 11.86 21.60 16.24
C TYR A 22 11.60 20.40 17.13
N TYR A 23 10.63 19.55 16.78
CA TYR A 23 10.22 18.44 17.63
C TYR A 23 11.25 17.31 17.60
N SER A 24 11.77 16.94 16.43
CA SER A 24 12.85 15.93 16.37
C SER A 24 14.12 16.41 17.08
N ALA A 25 14.46 17.71 16.97
CA ALA A 25 15.59 18.29 17.68
C ALA A 25 15.41 18.28 19.21
N PHE A 26 14.20 18.59 19.69
CA PHE A 26 13.86 18.46 21.11
C PHE A 26 14.02 17.01 21.58
N LEU A 27 13.47 16.05 20.85
CA LEU A 27 13.57 14.64 21.20
C LEU A 27 15.04 14.17 21.17
N ALA A 28 15.80 14.52 20.14
CA ALA A 28 17.22 14.18 20.02
C ALA A 28 18.06 14.75 21.18
N ALA A 29 17.86 16.02 21.53
CA ALA A 29 18.68 16.70 22.54
C ALA A 29 18.25 16.41 23.98
N ARG A 30 16.94 16.32 24.27
CA ARG A 30 16.42 16.23 25.64
C ARG A 30 15.95 14.83 26.03
N VAL A 31 15.33 14.09 25.12
CA VAL A 31 14.72 12.79 25.44
C VAL A 31 15.69 11.66 25.17
N ALA A 32 16.14 11.56 23.92
CA ALA A 32 17.15 10.60 23.53
C ALA A 32 18.52 11.01 24.07
N ALA A 33 18.86 12.30 24.15
CA ALA A 33 20.22 12.78 24.47
C ALA A 33 21.26 12.07 23.58
N LEU A 34 21.07 12.22 22.26
CA LEU A 34 21.98 11.71 21.25
C LEU A 34 23.33 12.43 21.35
N ASP A 35 24.38 11.69 21.07
CA ASP A 35 25.76 12.12 21.25
C ASP A 35 26.56 11.63 20.06
N ASP A 36 26.99 12.57 19.23
CA ASP A 36 27.68 12.32 17.97
C ASP A 36 29.09 11.75 18.18
N SER A 37 29.64 11.82 19.40
CA SER A 37 30.97 11.25 19.72
C SER A 37 30.95 9.74 19.93
N ARG A 38 29.76 9.14 20.16
CA ARG A 38 29.64 7.70 20.39
C ARG A 38 29.69 6.93 19.08
N ALA A 39 30.70 6.07 18.95
CA ALA A 39 30.79 5.14 17.83
C ALA A 39 29.60 4.15 17.85
N THR A 40 28.94 3.99 16.70
CA THR A 40 27.81 3.06 16.56
C THR A 40 28.27 1.60 16.58
N PRO A 41 27.39 0.65 16.95
CA PRO A 41 27.69 -0.79 16.93
C PRO A 41 28.25 -1.31 15.61
N ALA A 42 27.85 -0.71 14.48
CA ALA A 42 28.38 -1.05 13.17
C ALA A 42 29.91 -0.91 13.06
N HIS A 43 30.51 0.01 13.82
CA HIS A 43 31.95 0.23 13.84
C HIS A 43 32.66 -0.52 14.97
N THR A 44 32.04 -0.63 16.15
CA THR A 44 32.65 -1.27 17.32
C THR A 44 32.58 -2.80 17.28
N LEU A 45 31.54 -3.36 16.66
CA LEU A 45 31.30 -4.81 16.56
C LEU A 45 31.47 -5.34 15.13
N TYR A 46 32.27 -4.66 14.30
CA TYR A 46 32.43 -4.99 12.88
C TYR A 46 32.80 -6.47 12.64
N ASP A 47 31.89 -7.21 12.01
CA ASP A 47 32.05 -8.64 11.72
C ASP A 47 31.96 -8.95 10.21
N GLY A 48 31.72 -7.94 9.38
CA GLY A 48 31.57 -8.10 7.94
C GLY A 48 30.24 -8.72 7.49
N GLN A 49 29.33 -9.03 8.42
CA GLN A 49 28.03 -9.67 8.14
C GLN A 49 26.86 -8.95 8.85
N ASN A 50 26.78 -9.01 10.18
CA ASN A 50 25.70 -8.39 10.96
C ASN A 50 25.98 -6.91 11.26
N TYR A 51 27.25 -6.58 11.48
CA TYR A 51 27.71 -5.23 11.76
C TYR A 51 28.61 -4.77 10.62
N TYR A 52 28.05 -3.91 9.76
CA TYR A 52 28.76 -3.37 8.60
C TYR A 52 28.50 -1.86 8.43
N PRO A 53 29.54 -1.01 8.54
CA PRO A 53 29.42 0.41 8.27
C PRO A 53 28.96 0.67 6.85
N THR A 54 27.74 1.20 6.72
CA THR A 54 27.10 1.45 5.43
C THR A 54 26.91 2.94 5.21
N ASN A 55 26.91 3.39 3.96
CA ASN A 55 26.63 4.77 3.61
C ASN A 55 25.23 5.19 4.10
N ARG A 56 25.13 6.38 4.73
CA ARG A 56 23.88 6.95 5.26
C ARG A 56 22.72 6.99 4.24
N TRP A 57 23.01 7.21 2.96
CA TRP A 57 22.00 7.27 1.90
C TRP A 57 21.42 5.90 1.59
N VAL A 58 22.26 4.87 1.65
CA VAL A 58 21.82 3.48 1.48
C VAL A 58 20.99 3.04 2.69
N LEU A 59 21.42 3.41 3.90
CA LEU A 59 20.67 3.13 5.14
C LEU A 59 19.31 3.84 5.13
N PHE A 60 19.27 5.11 4.73
CA PHE A 60 18.03 5.87 4.54
C PHE A 60 17.09 5.17 3.55
N GLY A 61 17.61 4.71 2.41
CA GLY A 61 16.82 3.98 1.42
C GLY A 61 16.18 2.70 1.99
N HIS A 62 16.92 1.93 2.80
CA HIS A 62 16.37 0.73 3.45
C HIS A 62 15.26 1.08 4.45
N HIS A 63 15.46 2.07 5.31
CA HIS A 63 14.43 2.50 6.27
C HIS A 63 13.19 3.06 5.56
N PHE A 64 13.39 3.88 4.53
CA PHE A 64 12.31 4.42 3.72
C PHE A 64 11.50 3.31 3.04
N ALA A 65 12.17 2.35 2.40
CA ALA A 65 11.53 1.21 1.77
C ALA A 65 10.71 0.37 2.77
N ALA A 66 11.24 0.15 3.98
CA ALA A 66 10.58 -0.64 5.01
C ALA A 66 9.25 -0.03 5.53
N ILE A 67 9.12 1.31 5.52
CA ILE A 67 7.93 2.01 6.05
C ILE A 67 6.95 2.41 4.94
N SER A 68 7.47 2.77 3.76
CA SER A 68 6.69 3.38 2.66
C SER A 68 5.54 2.50 2.11
N GLY A 69 5.57 1.18 2.32
CA GLY A 69 4.63 0.25 1.69
C GLY A 69 3.17 0.40 2.13
N ALA A 70 2.89 0.55 3.42
CA ALA A 70 1.50 0.50 3.93
C ALA A 70 0.70 1.79 3.68
N GLY A 71 1.38 2.93 3.53
CA GLY A 71 0.76 4.25 3.42
C GLY A 71 -0.21 4.39 2.23
N PRO A 72 0.21 4.10 0.98
CA PRO A 72 -0.65 4.21 -0.20
C PRO A 72 -1.88 3.29 -0.17
N LEU A 73 -1.81 2.17 0.55
CA LEU A 73 -2.89 1.20 0.67
C LEU A 73 -3.95 1.65 1.69
N ILE A 74 -3.53 2.13 2.85
CA ILE A 74 -4.44 2.47 3.96
C ILE A 74 -5.06 3.86 3.77
N GLY A 75 -4.35 4.79 3.12
CA GLY A 75 -4.80 6.18 2.92
C GLY A 75 -6.19 6.32 2.28
N PRO A 76 -6.45 5.71 1.11
CA PRO A 76 -7.77 5.76 0.46
C PRO A 76 -8.88 5.16 1.32
N VAL A 77 -8.59 4.07 2.03
CA VAL A 77 -9.54 3.37 2.91
C VAL A 77 -9.96 4.26 4.09
N LEU A 78 -9.02 5.00 4.69
CA LEU A 78 -9.34 5.97 5.74
C LEU A 78 -10.12 7.18 5.21
N ALA A 79 -9.77 7.68 4.02
CA ALA A 79 -10.46 8.80 3.40
C ALA A 79 -11.93 8.49 3.08
N ILE A 80 -12.25 7.25 2.70
CA ILE A 80 -13.61 6.79 2.45
C ILE A 80 -14.41 6.67 3.76
N GLN A 81 -13.80 6.16 4.82
CA GLN A 81 -14.50 5.92 6.10
C GLN A 81 -14.74 7.20 6.91
N PHE A 82 -13.73 8.06 7.02
CA PHE A 82 -13.74 9.21 7.92
C PHE A 82 -13.72 10.55 7.18
N GLY A 83 -13.70 10.55 5.85
CA GLY A 83 -13.53 11.73 5.02
C GLY A 83 -12.07 12.18 4.91
N TYR A 84 -11.78 12.98 3.88
CA TYR A 84 -10.43 13.42 3.55
C TYR A 84 -9.78 14.29 4.64
N LEU A 85 -10.51 15.24 5.21
CA LEU A 85 -9.94 16.20 6.16
C LEU A 85 -9.59 15.57 7.52
N PRO A 86 -10.49 14.80 8.19
CA PRO A 86 -10.14 14.13 9.43
C PRO A 86 -9.02 13.10 9.25
N GLY A 87 -9.05 12.33 8.14
CA GLY A 87 -8.00 11.39 7.79
C GLY A 87 -6.64 12.08 7.60
N LEU A 88 -6.61 13.22 6.91
CA LEU A 88 -5.40 14.01 6.70
C LEU A 88 -4.83 14.56 8.01
N ILE A 89 -5.68 15.14 8.86
CA ILE A 89 -5.26 15.68 10.17
C ILE A 89 -4.67 14.56 11.03
N TRP A 90 -5.34 13.41 11.09
CA TRP A 90 -4.85 12.24 11.82
C TRP A 90 -3.51 11.74 11.27
N LEU A 91 -3.34 11.70 9.95
CA LEU A 91 -2.11 11.27 9.32
C LEU A 91 -0.95 12.21 9.70
N ILE A 92 -1.14 13.53 9.56
CA ILE A 92 -0.10 14.51 9.90
C ILE A 92 0.23 14.46 11.40
N ALA A 93 -0.80 14.52 12.26
CA ALA A 93 -0.60 14.52 13.71
C ALA A 93 -0.01 13.19 14.19
N GLY A 94 -0.53 12.06 13.72
CA GLY A 94 -0.08 10.71 14.08
C GLY A 94 1.35 10.45 13.66
N VAL A 95 1.75 10.84 12.45
CA VAL A 95 3.15 10.71 12.00
C VAL A 95 4.08 11.58 12.84
N CYS A 96 3.72 12.86 13.07
CA CYS A 96 4.58 13.79 13.80
C CYS A 96 4.73 13.44 15.29
N LEU A 97 3.65 13.02 15.96
CA LEU A 97 3.61 12.86 17.42
C LEU A 97 3.85 11.42 17.88
N ALA A 98 3.49 10.42 17.08
CA ALA A 98 3.58 9.01 17.47
C ALA A 98 4.53 8.23 16.56
N GLY A 99 4.28 8.18 15.25
CA GLY A 99 5.01 7.31 14.33
C GLY A 99 6.51 7.63 14.25
N ALA A 100 6.86 8.85 13.86
CA ALA A 100 8.27 9.26 13.74
C ALA A 100 9.00 9.23 15.10
N VAL A 101 8.28 9.51 16.19
CA VAL A 101 8.83 9.45 17.56
C VAL A 101 9.13 8.02 17.96
N GLN A 102 8.20 7.09 17.73
CA GLN A 102 8.38 5.67 17.99
C GLN A 102 9.61 5.14 17.24
N ASP A 103 9.69 5.40 15.93
CA ASP A 103 10.81 4.91 15.10
C ASP A 103 12.15 5.47 15.57
N MET A 104 12.22 6.77 15.85
CA MET A 104 13.44 7.40 16.33
C MET A 104 13.85 6.86 17.72
N MET A 105 12.90 6.68 18.64
CA MET A 105 13.18 6.19 19.98
C MET A 105 13.60 4.72 20.00
N VAL A 106 12.94 3.86 19.22
CA VAL A 106 13.31 2.44 19.10
C VAL A 106 14.68 2.31 18.45
N LEU A 107 14.99 3.10 17.42
CA LEU A 107 16.32 3.12 16.82
C LEU A 107 17.39 3.57 17.82
N ALA A 108 17.16 4.65 18.57
CA ALA A 108 18.09 5.14 19.58
C ALA A 108 18.31 4.11 20.71
N ALA A 109 17.25 3.43 21.16
CA ALA A 109 17.34 2.37 22.16
C ALA A 109 18.11 1.15 21.64
N SER A 110 17.86 0.73 20.39
CA SER A 110 18.54 -0.40 19.75
C SER A 110 20.03 -0.13 19.57
N VAL A 111 20.42 1.05 19.05
CA VAL A 111 21.83 1.43 18.86
C VAL A 111 22.60 1.46 20.19
N ARG A 112 21.94 1.80 21.31
CA ARG A 112 22.55 1.77 22.65
C ARG A 112 22.74 0.37 23.23
N ARG A 113 22.05 -0.62 22.69
CA ARG A 113 22.12 -2.03 23.09
C ARG A 113 22.67 -2.87 21.95
N ASP A 114 23.76 -2.38 21.36
CA ASP A 114 24.51 -3.09 20.32
C ASP A 114 23.66 -3.49 19.10
N GLY A 115 22.60 -2.75 18.77
CA GLY A 115 21.72 -3.08 17.64
C GLY A 115 20.74 -4.23 17.90
N GLN A 116 20.48 -4.57 19.17
CA GLN A 116 19.51 -5.62 19.50
C GLN A 116 18.08 -5.27 19.09
N SER A 117 17.29 -6.32 18.81
CA SER A 117 15.86 -6.20 18.53
C SER A 117 15.09 -5.75 19.77
N LEU A 118 13.90 -5.15 19.58
CA LEU A 118 13.05 -4.69 20.68
C LEU A 118 12.73 -5.82 21.68
N ALA A 119 12.52 -7.04 21.18
CA ALA A 119 12.32 -8.22 22.02
C ALA A 119 13.58 -8.58 22.85
N GLY A 120 14.78 -8.44 22.26
CA GLY A 120 16.04 -8.63 22.97
C GLY A 120 16.22 -7.59 24.09
N ILE A 121 15.92 -6.33 23.79
CA ILE A 121 15.97 -5.23 24.78
C ILE A 121 14.97 -5.49 25.91
N ALA A 122 13.72 -5.85 25.58
CA ALA A 122 12.69 -6.17 26.58
C ALA A 122 13.11 -7.35 27.48
N ARG A 123 13.77 -8.35 26.89
CA ARG A 123 14.32 -9.50 27.63
C ARG A 123 15.39 -9.08 28.63
N ALA A 124 16.28 -8.17 28.23
CA ALA A 124 17.40 -7.70 29.05
C ALA A 124 16.95 -6.77 30.18
N GLU A 125 15.97 -5.89 29.93
CA GLU A 125 15.57 -4.84 30.88
C GLU A 125 14.42 -5.25 31.82
N ILE A 126 13.45 -6.01 31.32
CA ILE A 126 12.24 -6.36 32.09
C ILE A 126 12.32 -7.82 32.57
N GLY A 127 12.84 -8.71 31.72
CA GLY A 127 13.06 -10.11 32.06
C GLY A 127 12.60 -11.07 30.96
N THR A 128 12.83 -12.36 31.19
CA THR A 128 12.62 -13.44 30.22
C THR A 128 11.17 -13.57 29.74
N VAL A 129 10.20 -13.43 30.65
CA VAL A 129 8.77 -13.49 30.34
C VAL A 129 8.35 -12.34 29.43
N ALA A 130 8.77 -11.11 29.76
CA ALA A 130 8.48 -9.92 28.95
C ALA A 130 9.14 -10.00 27.57
N GLY A 131 10.38 -10.49 27.48
CA GLY A 131 11.05 -10.76 26.21
C GLY A 131 10.30 -11.77 25.34
N ALA A 132 9.86 -12.89 25.92
CA ALA A 132 9.07 -13.90 25.21
C ALA A 132 7.72 -13.35 24.73
N ALA A 133 6.99 -12.63 25.61
CA ALA A 133 5.73 -11.99 25.27
C ALA A 133 5.90 -10.95 24.14
N THR A 134 6.94 -10.12 24.20
CA THR A 134 7.27 -9.14 23.16
C THR A 134 7.59 -9.83 21.82
N THR A 135 8.34 -10.93 21.85
CA THR A 135 8.66 -11.72 20.65
C THR A 135 7.40 -12.26 19.99
N LEU A 136 6.52 -12.89 20.77
CA LEU A 136 5.25 -13.44 20.28
C LEU A 136 4.33 -12.35 19.76
N ALA A 137 4.23 -11.22 20.45
CA ALA A 137 3.42 -10.09 20.03
C ALA A 137 3.92 -9.50 18.71
N ILE A 138 5.23 -9.29 18.55
CA ILE A 138 5.83 -8.80 17.31
C ILE A 138 5.56 -9.78 16.17
N LEU A 139 5.80 -11.07 16.38
CA LEU A 139 5.54 -12.10 15.36
C LEU A 139 4.07 -12.12 14.93
N TYR A 140 3.15 -12.07 15.90
CA TYR A 140 1.71 -12.04 15.64
C TYR A 140 1.28 -10.80 14.85
N ILE A 141 1.79 -9.62 15.22
CA ILE A 141 1.52 -8.37 14.50
C ILE A 141 2.06 -8.45 13.08
N ILE A 142 3.28 -8.95 12.88
CA ILE A 142 3.87 -9.12 11.54
C ILE A 142 3.03 -10.09 10.68
N ILE A 143 2.54 -11.19 11.24
CA ILE A 143 1.70 -12.14 10.50
C ILE A 143 0.39 -11.46 10.06
N ILE A 144 -0.28 -10.74 10.96
CA ILE A 144 -1.54 -10.05 10.62
C ILE A 144 -1.32 -8.97 9.57
N THR A 145 -0.26 -8.16 9.68
CA THR A 145 0.02 -7.09 8.73
C THR A 145 0.38 -7.65 7.35
N LEU A 146 1.16 -8.73 7.29
CA LEU A 146 1.47 -9.43 6.04
C LEU A 146 0.23 -10.08 5.42
N ALA A 147 -0.64 -10.68 6.24
CA ALA A 147 -1.90 -11.25 5.76
C ALA A 147 -2.82 -10.16 5.17
N GLY A 148 -2.95 -9.02 5.85
CA GLY A 148 -3.73 -7.88 5.37
C GLY A 148 -3.20 -7.34 4.03
N LEU A 149 -1.89 -7.17 3.90
CA LEU A 149 -1.25 -6.78 2.64
C LEU A 149 -1.47 -7.82 1.53
N GLY A 150 -1.35 -9.11 1.88
CA GLY A 150 -1.53 -10.23 0.97
C GLY A 150 -2.92 -10.26 0.32
N ILE A 151 -3.98 -9.98 1.09
CA ILE A 151 -5.35 -9.92 0.55
C ILE A 151 -5.47 -8.86 -0.54
N VAL A 152 -4.86 -7.69 -0.36
CA VAL A 152 -4.93 -6.62 -1.36
C VAL A 152 -4.17 -7.01 -2.63
N VAL A 153 -3.01 -7.66 -2.49
CA VAL A 153 -2.27 -8.18 -3.64
C VAL A 153 -3.07 -9.23 -4.38
N VAL A 154 -3.69 -10.19 -3.67
CA VAL A 154 -4.51 -11.24 -4.28
C VAL A 154 -5.69 -10.64 -5.06
N LYS A 155 -6.38 -9.65 -4.50
CA LYS A 155 -7.48 -8.95 -5.19
C LYS A 155 -7.01 -8.16 -6.40
N ALA A 156 -5.87 -7.48 -6.30
CA ALA A 156 -5.30 -6.72 -7.41
C ALA A 156 -4.83 -7.63 -8.58
N LEU A 157 -4.32 -8.81 -8.27
CA LEU A 157 -3.79 -9.75 -9.26
C LEU A 157 -4.84 -10.73 -9.81
N GLY A 158 -5.70 -11.25 -8.95
CA GLY A 158 -6.73 -12.25 -9.30
C GLY A 158 -8.07 -11.66 -9.71
N GLY A 159 -8.30 -10.37 -9.47
CA GLY A 159 -9.57 -9.70 -9.69
C GLY A 159 -10.49 -9.75 -8.47
N GLU A 160 -11.48 -8.87 -8.47
CA GLU A 160 -12.43 -8.71 -7.37
C GLU A 160 -13.84 -8.44 -7.89
N GLU A 161 -14.83 -9.01 -7.22
CA GLU A 161 -16.23 -8.64 -7.39
C GLU A 161 -16.59 -7.56 -6.37
N VAL A 162 -16.86 -6.36 -6.88
CA VAL A 162 -17.21 -5.20 -6.05
C VAL A 162 -18.73 -5.05 -6.02
N PRO A 163 -19.39 -5.14 -4.85
CA PRO A 163 -20.84 -5.03 -4.78
C PRO A 163 -21.30 -3.63 -5.19
N MET A 164 -22.28 -3.57 -6.10
CA MET A 164 -22.93 -2.32 -6.49
C MET A 164 -24.07 -2.00 -5.54
N LYS A 165 -24.43 -0.72 -5.45
CA LYS A 165 -25.52 -0.30 -4.56
C LYS A 165 -26.86 -0.78 -5.15
N PRO A 166 -27.68 -1.51 -4.38
CA PRO A 166 -29.01 -1.95 -4.84
C PRO A 166 -29.90 -0.77 -5.28
N GLY A 167 -30.66 -0.95 -6.35
CA GLY A 167 -31.61 0.06 -6.82
C GLY A 167 -30.95 1.26 -7.53
N SER A 168 -29.65 1.21 -7.78
CA SER A 168 -28.97 2.17 -8.65
C SER A 168 -29.44 2.04 -10.09
N VAL A 169 -29.35 3.14 -10.85
CA VAL A 169 -29.76 3.20 -12.27
C VAL A 169 -28.52 3.35 -13.14
N LEU A 170 -28.36 2.44 -14.10
CA LEU A 170 -27.37 2.49 -15.16
C LEU A 170 -27.99 3.05 -16.43
N VAL A 171 -27.56 4.23 -16.85
CA VAL A 171 -27.99 4.86 -18.11
C VAL A 171 -26.89 4.66 -19.15
N TYR A 172 -27.20 3.97 -20.24
CA TYR A 172 -26.26 3.69 -21.31
C TYR A 172 -26.24 4.82 -22.34
N PRO A 173 -25.12 5.01 -23.07
CA PRO A 173 -25.06 5.96 -24.17
C PRO A 173 -26.09 5.60 -25.27
N PRO A 174 -26.71 6.59 -25.96
CA PRO A 174 -27.77 6.37 -26.95
C PRO A 174 -27.42 5.48 -28.17
N ARG A 175 -26.15 5.05 -28.31
CA ARG A 175 -25.64 4.24 -29.42
C ARG A 175 -24.87 2.98 -28.97
N ALA A 176 -24.91 2.65 -27.69
CA ALA A 176 -24.12 1.53 -27.17
C ALA A 176 -24.88 0.19 -27.30
N SER A 177 -24.18 -0.84 -27.74
CA SER A 177 -24.70 -2.19 -27.85
C SER A 177 -24.81 -2.85 -26.48
N PHE A 178 -25.96 -3.47 -26.22
CA PHE A 178 -26.22 -4.22 -25.01
C PHE A 178 -25.73 -5.66 -25.19
N GLU A 179 -24.52 -5.97 -24.74
CA GLU A 179 -23.96 -7.32 -24.85
C GLU A 179 -24.15 -8.08 -23.53
N LYS A 180 -24.86 -9.20 -23.60
CA LYS A 180 -25.19 -10.08 -22.47
C LYS A 180 -24.60 -11.46 -22.74
N VAL A 181 -23.67 -11.89 -21.89
CA VAL A 181 -23.11 -13.25 -21.95
C VAL A 181 -23.90 -14.12 -20.98
N ILE A 182 -24.73 -15.00 -21.54
CA ILE A 182 -25.51 -15.98 -20.77
C ILE A 182 -24.77 -17.31 -20.82
N THR A 183 -24.26 -17.76 -19.67
CA THR A 183 -23.71 -19.12 -19.54
C THR A 183 -24.69 -19.97 -18.73
N PRO A 184 -25.02 -21.21 -19.15
CA PRO A 184 -25.94 -22.07 -18.41
C PRO A 184 -25.51 -22.25 -16.95
N ASN A 185 -26.43 -22.02 -16.01
CA ASN A 185 -26.24 -22.19 -14.57
C ASN A 185 -25.13 -21.32 -13.93
N LYS A 186 -24.72 -20.23 -14.60
CA LYS A 186 -23.78 -19.23 -14.08
C LYS A 186 -24.44 -17.85 -14.00
N PRO A 187 -23.88 -16.91 -13.20
CA PRO A 187 -24.30 -15.52 -13.22
C PRO A 187 -24.28 -14.93 -14.62
N VAL A 188 -25.25 -14.07 -14.88
CA VAL A 188 -25.34 -13.35 -16.15
C VAL A 188 -24.34 -12.21 -16.13
N VAL A 189 -23.48 -12.14 -17.15
CA VAL A 189 -22.50 -11.06 -17.29
C VAL A 189 -22.96 -10.07 -18.35
N TYR A 190 -23.14 -8.82 -17.95
CA TYR A 190 -23.48 -7.70 -18.81
C TYR A 190 -22.22 -6.89 -19.10
N ALA A 191 -21.89 -6.66 -20.37
CA ALA A 191 -20.82 -5.75 -20.75
C ALA A 191 -21.35 -4.31 -20.78
N VAL A 192 -20.96 -3.52 -19.79
CA VAL A 192 -21.37 -2.12 -19.69
C VAL A 192 -20.43 -1.26 -20.55
N PRO A 193 -20.97 -0.49 -21.51
CA PRO A 193 -20.16 0.32 -22.43
C PRO A 193 -19.51 1.53 -21.74
N PRO A 194 -18.42 2.06 -22.30
CA PRO A 194 -17.78 3.28 -21.79
C PRO A 194 -18.73 4.48 -21.91
N GLY A 195 -18.66 5.40 -20.96
CA GLY A 195 -19.52 6.58 -20.89
C GLY A 195 -20.90 6.32 -20.27
N SER A 196 -21.13 5.12 -19.73
CA SER A 196 -22.34 4.81 -18.95
C SER A 196 -22.43 5.67 -17.69
N ARG A 197 -23.61 6.24 -17.44
CA ARG A 197 -23.88 7.01 -16.21
C ARG A 197 -24.45 6.07 -15.15
N TYR A 198 -23.78 6.01 -14.00
CA TYR A 198 -24.19 5.27 -12.82
C TYR A 198 -24.79 6.24 -11.79
N GLN A 199 -26.09 6.11 -11.55
CA GLN A 199 -26.83 6.92 -10.58
C GLN A 199 -27.13 6.07 -9.34
N TYR A 200 -26.61 6.47 -8.19
CA TYR A 200 -26.69 5.71 -6.94
C TYR A 200 -27.67 6.31 -5.91
N GLY A 201 -28.38 7.36 -6.26
CA GLY A 201 -29.50 7.88 -5.45
C GLY A 201 -30.37 8.86 -6.23
N ASP A 202 -31.25 9.56 -5.52
CA ASP A 202 -32.39 10.26 -6.13
C ASP A 202 -32.05 11.66 -6.67
N THR A 203 -30.91 12.24 -6.27
CA THR A 203 -30.49 13.58 -6.71
C THR A 203 -29.51 13.53 -7.91
N PRO A 204 -29.52 14.53 -8.80
CA PRO A 204 -28.62 14.57 -9.97
C PRO A 204 -27.13 14.54 -9.62
N ASP A 205 -26.77 15.10 -8.45
CA ASP A 205 -25.40 15.12 -7.93
C ASP A 205 -24.91 13.74 -7.46
N GLN A 206 -25.81 12.77 -7.30
CA GLN A 206 -25.50 11.37 -6.95
C GLN A 206 -25.38 10.50 -8.20
N SER A 207 -24.72 11.03 -9.22
CA SER A 207 -24.42 10.32 -10.46
C SER A 207 -22.94 10.42 -10.80
N MET A 208 -22.39 9.32 -11.30
CA MET A 208 -21.00 9.21 -11.73
C MET A 208 -20.98 8.70 -13.17
N THR A 209 -20.24 9.37 -14.05
CA THR A 209 -20.02 8.85 -15.41
C THR A 209 -18.82 7.92 -15.38
N VAL A 210 -19.02 6.67 -15.77
CA VAL A 210 -17.95 5.68 -15.87
C VAL A 210 -17.39 5.75 -17.29
N HIS A 211 -16.15 6.24 -17.41
CA HIS A 211 -15.51 6.44 -18.72
C HIS A 211 -14.96 5.14 -19.34
N GLU A 212 -14.69 4.14 -18.52
CA GLU A 212 -14.18 2.84 -18.93
C GLU A 212 -15.31 1.81 -19.07
N PRO A 213 -15.18 0.83 -19.98
CA PRO A 213 -16.09 -0.31 -19.98
C PRO A 213 -15.86 -1.17 -18.73
N PHE A 214 -16.91 -1.80 -18.22
CA PHE A 214 -16.79 -2.77 -17.13
C PHE A 214 -17.82 -3.89 -17.25
N GLN A 215 -17.56 -5.02 -16.59
CA GLN A 215 -18.48 -6.14 -16.57
C GLN A 215 -19.34 -6.10 -15.31
N LEU A 216 -20.65 -6.23 -15.48
CA LEU A 216 -21.61 -6.33 -14.40
C LEU A 216 -22.11 -7.76 -14.30
N VAL A 217 -21.90 -8.38 -13.15
CA VAL A 217 -22.32 -9.74 -12.82
C VAL A 217 -23.65 -9.65 -12.07
N VAL A 218 -24.67 -10.30 -12.61
CA VAL A 218 -26.00 -10.39 -12.00
C VAL A 218 -26.29 -11.84 -11.64
N PRO A 219 -26.79 -12.12 -10.42
CA PRO A 219 -27.09 -13.48 -9.99
C PRO A 219 -28.10 -14.19 -10.90
N PRO A 220 -28.02 -15.53 -11.02
CA PRO A 220 -28.96 -16.30 -11.81
C PRO A 220 -30.40 -16.14 -11.26
N GLY A 221 -31.34 -15.78 -12.15
CA GLY A 221 -32.75 -15.57 -11.80
C GLY A 221 -33.15 -14.10 -11.62
N GLU A 222 -32.19 -13.17 -11.58
CA GLU A 222 -32.45 -11.74 -11.64
C GLU A 222 -31.92 -11.17 -12.97
N ASP A 223 -32.64 -10.21 -13.55
CA ASP A 223 -32.26 -9.51 -14.77
C ASP A 223 -32.36 -8.00 -14.53
N LEU A 224 -31.61 -7.24 -15.33
CA LEU A 224 -31.70 -5.78 -15.31
C LEU A 224 -33.12 -5.33 -15.65
N ARG A 225 -33.75 -4.58 -14.74
CA ARG A 225 -35.11 -4.08 -14.93
C ARG A 225 -35.07 -2.70 -15.56
N GLY A 226 -35.87 -2.45 -16.60
CA GLY A 226 -36.00 -1.10 -17.16
C GLY A 226 -36.51 -0.12 -16.08
N ASN A 227 -35.95 1.08 -16.05
CA ASN A 227 -36.37 2.11 -15.11
C ASN A 227 -37.79 2.60 -15.45
N PRO A 228 -38.80 2.45 -14.56
CA PRO A 228 -40.16 2.93 -14.83
C PRO A 228 -40.28 4.46 -14.86
N LYS A 229 -39.28 5.19 -14.31
CA LYS A 229 -39.30 6.64 -14.11
C LYS A 229 -38.47 7.43 -15.13
N GLY A 230 -37.86 6.77 -16.12
CA GLY A 230 -36.99 7.43 -17.10
C GLY A 230 -36.10 6.44 -17.87
N GLU A 231 -34.97 6.93 -18.38
CA GLU A 231 -34.00 6.10 -19.09
C GLU A 231 -33.13 5.27 -18.14
N GLY A 232 -32.67 4.11 -18.60
CA GLY A 232 -31.70 3.27 -17.90
C GLY A 232 -32.26 1.99 -17.26
N TRP A 233 -31.36 1.27 -16.61
CA TRP A 233 -31.57 -0.07 -16.05
C TRP A 233 -31.31 -0.07 -14.55
N ILE A 234 -32.26 -0.59 -13.77
CA ILE A 234 -32.17 -0.72 -12.31
C ILE A 234 -31.35 -1.97 -11.98
N LEU A 235 -30.34 -1.79 -11.14
CA LEU A 235 -29.52 -2.90 -10.66
C LEU A 235 -30.24 -3.72 -9.58
N PRO A 236 -30.15 -5.06 -9.66
CA PRO A 236 -30.60 -5.97 -8.61
C PRO A 236 -29.78 -5.84 -7.32
N LYS A 237 -30.25 -6.51 -6.26
CA LYS A 237 -29.71 -6.35 -4.90
C LYS A 237 -28.30 -6.90 -4.74
N ASP A 238 -27.97 -7.96 -5.48
CA ASP A 238 -26.67 -8.64 -5.42
C ASP A 238 -25.89 -8.49 -6.74
N ALA A 239 -26.07 -7.35 -7.42
CA ALA A 239 -25.31 -7.03 -8.63
C ALA A 239 -23.86 -6.63 -8.27
N ASN A 240 -22.89 -7.31 -8.86
CA ASN A 240 -21.46 -7.06 -8.60
C ASN A 240 -20.78 -6.52 -9.86
N ARG A 241 -19.90 -5.54 -9.69
CA ARG A 241 -18.95 -5.12 -10.72
C ARG A 241 -17.75 -6.06 -10.69
N LEU A 242 -17.46 -6.72 -11.80
CA LEU A 242 -16.24 -7.51 -11.93
C LEU A 242 -15.08 -6.58 -12.30
N VAL A 243 -14.07 -6.55 -11.43
CA VAL A 243 -12.79 -5.91 -11.68
C VAL A 243 -11.82 -7.02 -12.08
N PRO A 244 -11.39 -7.07 -13.36
CA PRO A 244 -10.45 -8.10 -13.80
C PRO A 244 -9.10 -7.92 -13.11
N GLY A 245 -8.46 -9.04 -12.79
CA GLY A 245 -7.09 -9.06 -12.29
C GLY A 245 -6.09 -8.58 -13.33
N SER A 246 -4.93 -8.10 -12.88
CA SER A 246 -3.86 -7.67 -13.78
C SER A 246 -2.87 -8.81 -14.07
N SER A 247 -2.99 -9.46 -15.23
CA SER A 247 -1.98 -10.42 -15.71
C SER A 247 -0.58 -9.77 -15.81
N TRP A 248 -0.54 -8.54 -16.33
CA TRP A 248 0.66 -7.70 -16.41
C TRP A 248 1.32 -7.48 -15.04
N GLY A 249 0.53 -7.07 -14.05
CA GLY A 249 1.01 -6.86 -12.67
C GLY A 249 1.47 -8.17 -12.04
N THR A 250 0.73 -9.26 -12.26
CA THR A 250 1.06 -10.59 -11.73
C THR A 250 2.41 -11.06 -12.24
N PHE A 251 2.64 -10.96 -13.55
CA PHE A 251 3.91 -11.31 -14.17
C PHE A 251 5.07 -10.49 -13.61
N THR A 252 4.89 -9.15 -13.56
CA THR A 252 5.93 -8.25 -13.06
C THR A 252 6.32 -8.58 -11.62
N ILE A 253 5.33 -8.81 -10.74
CA ILE A 253 5.56 -9.22 -9.35
C ILE A 253 6.23 -10.58 -9.28
N ALA A 254 5.77 -11.57 -10.05
CA ALA A 254 6.37 -12.90 -10.08
C ALA A 254 7.85 -12.86 -10.49
N CYS A 255 8.23 -12.00 -11.43
CA CYS A 255 9.62 -11.79 -11.84
C CYS A 255 10.51 -11.20 -10.74
N THR A 256 9.96 -10.48 -9.75
CA THR A 256 10.77 -9.86 -8.69
C THR A 256 11.52 -10.89 -7.83
N ILE A 257 10.94 -12.08 -7.60
CA ILE A 257 11.58 -13.13 -6.80
C ILE A 257 12.83 -13.68 -7.50
N PRO A 258 12.77 -14.16 -8.77
CA PRO A 258 13.96 -14.55 -9.52
C PRO A 258 14.99 -13.43 -9.65
N ILE A 259 14.55 -12.18 -9.89
CA ILE A 259 15.46 -11.03 -9.99
C ILE A 259 16.19 -10.82 -8.67
N ALA A 260 15.48 -10.83 -7.53
CA ALA A 260 16.08 -10.68 -6.22
C ALA A 260 17.07 -11.81 -5.90
N LEU A 261 16.71 -13.06 -6.20
CA LEU A 261 17.60 -14.21 -6.06
C LEU A 261 18.85 -14.08 -6.93
N PHE A 262 18.70 -13.65 -8.18
CA PHE A 262 19.82 -13.42 -9.10
C PHE A 262 20.75 -12.31 -8.60
N VAL A 263 20.20 -11.16 -8.20
CA VAL A 263 20.98 -10.03 -7.68
C VAL A 263 21.71 -10.43 -6.38
N GLY A 264 21.04 -11.15 -5.49
CA GLY A 264 21.65 -11.70 -4.27
C GLY A 264 22.79 -12.67 -4.58
N TRP A 265 22.58 -13.60 -5.52
CA TRP A 265 23.61 -14.54 -5.97
C TRP A 265 24.78 -13.82 -6.65
N TYR A 266 24.52 -12.80 -7.46
CA TYR A 266 25.54 -11.97 -8.12
C TYR A 266 26.45 -11.28 -7.11
N MET A 267 25.86 -10.67 -6.08
CA MET A 267 26.59 -10.05 -4.97
C MET A 267 27.39 -11.07 -4.15
N TYR A 268 26.88 -12.29 -4.00
CA TYR A 268 27.56 -13.34 -3.24
C TYR A 268 28.75 -13.95 -3.98
N ARG A 269 28.59 -14.28 -5.27
CA ARG A 269 29.56 -15.12 -6.01
C ARG A 269 30.50 -14.35 -6.94
N PHE A 270 30.03 -13.29 -7.60
CA PHE A 270 30.78 -12.60 -8.66
C PHE A 270 31.42 -11.29 -8.19
N ARG A 271 30.64 -10.39 -7.58
CA ARG A 271 31.13 -9.07 -7.15
C ARG A 271 30.69 -8.73 -5.72
N LYS A 272 31.45 -9.26 -4.76
CA LYS A 272 31.25 -9.02 -3.32
C LYS A 272 31.32 -7.52 -3.00
N GLY A 273 30.29 -7.01 -2.33
CA GLY A 273 30.26 -5.65 -1.79
C GLY A 273 29.90 -4.52 -2.77
N ARG A 274 29.72 -4.77 -4.07
CA ARG A 274 29.30 -3.73 -5.03
C ARG A 274 27.78 -3.56 -5.09
N VAL A 275 27.22 -3.05 -3.99
CA VAL A 275 25.76 -2.86 -3.82
C VAL A 275 25.15 -1.98 -4.92
N VAL A 276 25.82 -0.89 -5.32
CA VAL A 276 25.29 0.03 -6.34
C VAL A 276 25.11 -0.64 -7.70
N GLU A 277 26.07 -1.46 -8.14
CA GLU A 277 25.96 -2.19 -9.40
C GLU A 277 24.80 -3.20 -9.35
N ALA A 278 24.68 -3.94 -8.25
CA ALA A 278 23.62 -4.90 -8.02
C ALA A 278 22.23 -4.22 -8.00
N SER A 279 22.10 -3.04 -7.39
CA SER A 279 20.89 -2.24 -7.40
C SER A 279 20.52 -1.76 -8.81
N LEU A 280 21.49 -1.32 -9.61
CA LEU A 280 21.25 -0.92 -11.00
C LEU A 280 20.79 -2.09 -11.87
N ILE A 281 21.41 -3.27 -11.70
CA ILE A 281 21.01 -4.50 -12.39
C ILE A 281 19.59 -4.88 -12.01
N GLY A 282 19.27 -4.88 -10.70
CA GLY A 282 17.93 -5.18 -10.20
C GLY A 282 16.89 -4.21 -10.74
N ALA A 283 17.17 -2.90 -10.71
CA ALA A 283 16.27 -1.88 -11.22
C ALA A 283 16.03 -2.04 -12.73
N ALA A 284 17.08 -2.24 -13.52
CA ALA A 284 16.97 -2.48 -14.96
C ALA A 284 16.17 -3.76 -15.27
N ALA A 285 16.39 -4.84 -14.52
CA ALA A 285 15.68 -6.10 -14.68
C ALA A 285 14.19 -5.98 -14.33
N VAL A 286 13.84 -5.24 -13.27
CA VAL A 286 12.44 -4.97 -12.91
C VAL A 286 11.76 -4.14 -14.00
N LEU A 287 12.41 -3.08 -14.49
CA LEU A 287 11.87 -2.29 -15.61
C LEU A 287 11.67 -3.15 -16.87
N ALA A 288 12.65 -3.99 -17.21
CA ALA A 288 12.54 -4.92 -18.33
C ALA A 288 11.37 -5.91 -18.13
N ALA A 289 11.15 -6.43 -16.92
CA ALA A 289 10.01 -7.28 -16.59
C ALA A 289 8.68 -6.54 -16.73
N THR A 290 8.61 -5.27 -16.29
CA THR A 290 7.43 -4.42 -16.49
C THR A 290 7.12 -4.22 -17.97
N PHE A 291 8.13 -3.97 -18.81
CA PHE A 291 7.93 -3.85 -20.26
C PHE A 291 7.54 -5.18 -20.90
N ALA A 292 8.22 -6.28 -20.56
CA ALA A 292 7.91 -7.61 -21.06
C ALA A 292 6.52 -8.08 -20.66
N GLY A 293 6.05 -7.68 -19.47
CA GLY A 293 4.71 -8.01 -19.00
C GLY A 293 3.60 -7.48 -19.91
N VAL A 294 3.82 -6.41 -20.67
CA VAL A 294 2.81 -5.89 -21.62
C VAL A 294 2.48 -6.94 -22.69
N LEU A 295 3.39 -7.88 -22.93
CA LEU A 295 3.23 -9.00 -23.85
C LEU A 295 2.47 -10.18 -23.21
N VAL A 296 2.21 -10.14 -21.91
CA VAL A 296 1.53 -11.22 -21.19
C VAL A 296 0.01 -10.96 -21.21
N PRO A 297 -0.79 -11.89 -21.77
CA PRO A 297 -2.23 -11.72 -21.95
C PRO A 297 -3.03 -11.76 -20.64
#